data_AF-A0A9P7CWF0-F1
#
_entry.id   AF-A0A9P7CWF0-F1
#
_cell.length_a   1.000
_cell.length_b   1.000
_cell.length_c   1.000
_cell.angle_alpha   90.00
_cell.angle_beta   90.00
_cell.angle_gamma   90.00
#
_symmetry.space_group_name_H-M   'P 1'
#
loop_
_entity.id
_entity.type
_entity.pdbx_description
1 polymer ?
#
loop_
_entity_poly.entity_id
_entity_poly.type
_entity_poly.pdbx_seq_one_letter_code
_entity_poly.pdbx_strand_id
1 'polypeptide(L)'
;MSNVNLPREMLEKEFCIRFVTSSPHAAPMEMMSAIKAMESGVFTWDCKHKEEVMLELYGLFLGGDNPMQAKECSHAGLHCNYFCRTCEVGRTKEYKESDEGYKSIFVPRKLRTPAGTAEEICAQFASALCSVLETVIELRKKLRKWGTGIQAKPESEVKAILEKQLEDLLRGSTIEDAINPLLGVEGFNVHQDTPMEILHTVLLGVVKYFWGQSVYLLEKAELSDIFQMRLDSIEKDGLNAPCLNADYICHYKGRLIGKHFKSLAQVMPFLIQDLLLRMVLDGWTSIVLTQDNSIRVNVK
;
A
#
# COMPACT_ATOMS: atom_id res chain seq x y z
N MET A 1 -1.65 -7.78 15.74
CA MET A 1 -1.28 -9.09 15.14
C MET A 1 -2.41 -10.08 15.39
N SER A 2 -2.73 -10.91 14.41
CA SER A 2 -3.77 -11.96 14.50
C SER A 2 -3.25 -13.27 13.90
N ASN A 3 -3.76 -14.40 14.39
CA ASN A 3 -3.40 -15.72 13.87
C ASN A 3 -4.26 -16.03 12.64
N VAL A 4 -3.65 -16.02 11.44
CA VAL A 4 -4.37 -16.19 10.17
C VAL A 4 -4.95 -17.61 9.99
N ASN A 5 -4.51 -18.59 10.78
CA ASN A 5 -5.09 -19.94 10.76
C ASN A 5 -6.47 -20.03 11.43
N LEU A 6 -6.96 -18.94 12.02
CA LEU A 6 -8.30 -18.89 12.59
C LEU A 6 -9.36 -18.64 11.49
N PRO A 7 -10.58 -19.19 11.64
CA PRO A 7 -11.70 -18.84 10.78
C PRO A 7 -11.94 -17.33 10.74
N ARG A 8 -12.40 -16.79 9.61
CA ARG A 8 -12.60 -15.34 9.41
C ARG A 8 -13.45 -14.70 10.50
N GLU A 9 -14.52 -15.38 10.93
CA GLU A 9 -15.40 -14.93 12.02
C GLU A 9 -14.69 -14.78 13.37
N MET A 10 -13.56 -15.46 13.56
CA MET A 10 -12.74 -15.37 14.76
C MET A 10 -11.71 -14.24 14.65
N LEU A 11 -11.17 -13.97 13.45
CA LEU A 11 -10.16 -12.93 13.23
C LEU A 11 -10.65 -11.53 13.65
N GLU A 12 -11.95 -11.27 13.50
CA GLU A 12 -12.58 -9.99 13.84
C GLU A 12 -12.95 -9.88 15.33
N LYS A 13 -12.84 -10.97 16.12
CA LYS A 13 -13.12 -10.94 17.55
C LYS A 13 -11.95 -10.31 18.30
N GLU A 14 -12.25 -9.37 19.19
CA GLU A 14 -11.27 -8.65 20.01
C GLU A 14 -10.28 -9.59 20.72
N PHE A 15 -10.75 -10.72 21.25
CA PHE A 15 -9.91 -11.73 21.89
C PHE A 15 -8.77 -12.28 21.00
N CYS A 16 -9.00 -12.35 19.69
CA CYS A 16 -8.05 -12.85 18.69
C CYS A 16 -7.13 -11.75 18.14
N ILE A 17 -7.34 -10.50 18.54
CA ILE A 17 -6.55 -9.34 18.11
C ILE A 17 -5.57 -8.99 19.23
N ARG A 18 -4.27 -9.14 18.96
CA ARG A 18 -3.22 -8.75 19.89
C ARG A 18 -2.66 -7.38 19.50
N PHE A 19 -2.87 -6.40 20.37
CA PHE A 19 -2.16 -5.13 20.28
C PHE A 19 -0.68 -5.38 20.59
N VAL A 20 0.21 -4.86 19.73
CA VAL A 20 1.65 -5.05 19.86
C VAL A 20 2.30 -3.75 20.34
N THR A 21 2.12 -2.67 19.59
CA THR A 21 2.71 -1.38 19.91
C THR A 21 2.00 -0.25 19.17
N SER A 22 2.14 0.96 19.72
CA SER A 22 1.85 2.22 19.04
C SER A 22 2.79 3.27 19.63
N SER A 23 3.29 4.18 18.81
CA SER A 23 4.11 5.29 19.31
C SER A 23 3.79 6.57 18.53
N PRO A 24 3.66 7.72 19.22
CA PRO A 24 3.61 9.03 18.56
C PRO A 24 4.99 9.52 18.12
N HIS A 25 6.06 8.87 18.58
CA HIS A 25 7.45 9.29 18.35
C HIS A 25 8.23 8.34 17.44
N ALA A 26 7.92 7.05 17.49
CA ALA A 26 8.62 6.05 16.68
C ALA A 26 8.00 5.98 15.29
N ALA A 27 8.85 6.00 14.27
CA ALA A 27 8.46 5.76 12.90
C ALA A 27 8.02 4.29 12.71
N PRO A 28 7.21 3.99 11.67
CA PRO A 28 6.78 2.63 11.36
C PRO A 28 7.91 1.59 11.35
N MET A 29 9.05 1.90 10.74
CA MET A 29 10.16 0.93 10.62
C MET A 29 10.90 0.70 11.95
N GLU A 30 10.93 1.69 12.84
CA GLU A 30 11.46 1.50 14.20
C GLU A 30 10.55 0.56 15.00
N MET A 31 9.23 0.71 14.86
CA MET A 31 8.27 -0.22 15.47
C MET A 31 8.39 -1.63 14.87
N MET A 32 8.55 -1.75 13.55
CA MET A 32 8.75 -3.06 12.90
C MET A 32 10.06 -3.73 13.31
N SER A 33 11.12 -2.96 13.57
CA SER A 33 12.40 -3.51 14.04
C SER A 33 12.24 -4.22 15.39
N ALA A 34 11.43 -3.64 16.29
CA ALA A 34 11.11 -4.28 17.57
C ALA A 34 10.27 -5.56 17.39
N ILE A 35 9.42 -5.64 16.37
CA ILE A 35 8.61 -6.83 16.06
C ILE A 35 9.49 -7.94 15.48
N LYS A 36 10.42 -7.61 14.56
CA LYS A 36 11.38 -8.57 13.98
C LYS A 36 12.20 -9.30 15.05
N ALA A 37 12.57 -8.61 16.14
CA ALA A 37 13.29 -9.23 17.24
C ALA A 37 12.53 -10.39 17.94
N MET A 38 11.20 -10.49 17.75
CA MET A 38 10.36 -11.56 18.30
C MET A 38 10.44 -12.88 17.47
N GLU A 39 11.17 -12.92 16.37
CA GLU A 39 11.34 -14.10 15.50
C GLU A 39 12.16 -15.23 16.13
N SER A 40 12.78 -15.02 17.29
CA SER A 40 13.60 -16.02 18.00
C SER A 40 12.81 -17.19 18.64
N GLY A 41 11.51 -17.29 18.36
CA GLY A 41 10.62 -18.30 18.91
C GLY A 41 10.21 -18.00 20.37
N VAL A 42 9.03 -18.45 20.76
CA VAL A 42 8.52 -18.29 22.13
C VAL A 42 8.24 -19.66 22.74
N PHE A 43 9.01 -20.02 23.77
CA PHE A 43 8.75 -21.22 24.56
C PHE A 43 7.49 -21.03 25.42
N THR A 44 6.57 -21.99 25.35
CA THR A 44 5.32 -22.00 26.10
C THR A 44 4.90 -23.43 26.46
N TRP A 45 3.92 -23.56 27.33
CA TRP A 45 3.38 -24.86 27.74
C TRP A 45 2.12 -25.21 26.96
N ASP A 46 2.08 -26.36 26.28
CA ASP A 46 0.87 -26.88 25.66
C ASP A 46 0.03 -27.63 26.70
N CYS A 47 -1.09 -27.04 27.11
CA CYS A 47 -2.02 -27.65 28.06
C CYS A 47 -2.65 -28.96 27.58
N LYS A 48 -2.76 -29.19 26.26
CA LYS A 48 -3.36 -30.39 25.67
C LYS A 48 -2.39 -31.56 25.69
N HIS A 49 -1.14 -31.31 25.28
CA HIS A 49 -0.10 -32.34 25.17
C HIS A 49 0.77 -32.46 26.42
N LYS A 50 0.67 -31.49 27.35
CA LYS A 50 1.42 -31.42 28.63
C LYS A 50 2.93 -31.45 28.42
N GLU A 51 3.40 -30.67 27.47
CA GLU A 51 4.83 -30.53 27.16
C GLU A 51 5.18 -29.07 26.86
N GLU A 52 6.46 -28.75 26.95
CA GLU A 52 6.99 -27.47 26.49
C GLU A 52 7.08 -27.49 24.96
N VAL A 53 6.50 -26.48 24.33
CA VAL A 53 6.51 -26.29 22.88
C VAL A 53 7.13 -24.95 22.55
N MET A 54 7.82 -24.88 21.42
CA MET A 54 8.32 -23.62 20.88
C MET A 54 7.36 -23.12 19.80
N LEU A 55 6.84 -21.91 19.98
CA LEU A 55 6.03 -21.23 18.98
C LEU A 55 6.92 -20.38 18.08
N GLU A 56 7.06 -20.78 16.83
CA GLU A 56 7.67 -19.97 15.77
C GLU A 56 6.60 -19.11 15.10
N LEU A 57 6.82 -17.80 15.07
CA LEU A 57 5.91 -16.85 14.46
C LEU A 57 6.40 -16.52 13.05
N TYR A 58 5.56 -16.79 12.06
CA TYR A 58 5.80 -16.39 10.68
C TYR A 58 4.86 -15.26 10.27
N GLY A 59 5.43 -14.17 9.78
CA GLY A 59 4.66 -13.09 9.16
C GLY A 59 4.06 -13.57 7.83
N LEU A 60 2.75 -13.74 7.76
CA LEU A 60 2.10 -14.17 6.51
C LEU A 60 1.84 -12.98 5.56
N PHE A 61 1.30 -11.88 6.09
CA PHE A 61 1.11 -10.64 5.35
C PHE A 61 0.99 -9.45 6.30
N LEU A 62 1.26 -8.25 5.81
CA LEU A 62 1.02 -6.99 6.52
C LEU A 62 -0.16 -6.24 5.90
N GLY A 63 -1.23 -6.14 6.68
CA GLY A 63 -2.37 -5.30 6.35
C GLY A 63 -2.12 -3.85 6.76
N GLY A 64 -2.43 -2.91 5.88
CA GLY A 64 -2.29 -1.48 6.15
C GLY A 64 -3.01 -0.67 5.09
N ASP A 65 -3.14 0.64 5.32
CA ASP A 65 -3.55 1.54 4.26
C ASP A 65 -2.44 1.74 3.23
N ASN A 66 -2.78 2.32 2.08
CA ASN A 66 -1.80 2.52 1.00
C ASN A 66 -0.58 3.35 1.44
N PRO A 67 -0.72 4.44 2.22
CA PRO A 67 0.43 5.17 2.75
C PRO A 67 1.33 4.34 3.67
N MET A 68 0.77 3.54 4.58
CA MET A 68 1.54 2.67 5.47
C MET A 68 2.30 1.60 4.67
N GLN A 69 1.61 0.93 3.75
CA GLN A 69 2.21 -0.10 2.90
C GLN A 69 3.29 0.46 1.97
N ALA A 70 3.14 1.70 1.50
CA ALA A 70 4.21 2.35 0.76
C ALA A 70 5.49 2.51 1.62
N LYS A 71 5.35 2.87 2.90
CA LYS A 71 6.50 2.92 3.82
C LYS A 71 7.10 1.55 4.08
N GLU A 72 6.25 0.53 4.30
CA GLU A 72 6.69 -0.85 4.49
C GLU A 72 7.48 -1.38 3.29
N CYS A 73 7.12 -1.01 2.06
CA CYS A 73 7.86 -1.40 0.85
C CYS A 73 9.05 -0.49 0.50
N SER A 74 9.46 0.45 1.37
CA SER A 74 10.44 1.50 1.03
C SER A 74 10.09 2.29 -0.24
N HIS A 75 8.80 2.53 -0.48
CA HIS A 75 8.26 3.13 -1.69
C HIS A 75 7.87 4.59 -1.49
N ALA A 76 8.35 5.48 -2.38
CA ALA A 76 8.19 6.94 -2.28
C ALA A 76 6.79 7.49 -2.70
N GLY A 77 5.77 6.64 -2.76
CA GLY A 77 4.40 7.03 -3.12
C GLY A 77 4.15 7.27 -4.62
N LEU A 78 3.01 7.88 -4.97
CA LEU A 78 2.52 7.94 -6.37
C LEU A 78 3.29 8.91 -7.28
N HIS A 79 4.02 9.87 -6.70
CA HIS A 79 4.75 10.88 -7.48
C HIS A 79 6.11 10.39 -7.99
N CYS A 80 6.55 9.20 -7.60
CA CYS A 80 7.82 8.68 -8.05
C CYS A 80 7.75 8.19 -9.52
N ASN A 81 8.92 8.03 -10.13
CA ASN A 81 9.01 7.52 -11.49
C ASN A 81 8.40 6.10 -11.59
N TYR A 82 8.63 5.27 -10.57
CA TYR A 82 8.14 3.89 -10.48
C TYR A 82 7.12 3.72 -9.35
N PHE A 83 5.88 4.12 -9.62
CA PHE A 83 4.83 4.35 -8.62
C PHE A 83 4.10 3.09 -8.12
N CYS A 84 4.47 1.91 -8.62
CA CYS A 84 3.95 0.64 -8.13
C CYS A 84 4.90 0.01 -7.12
N ARG A 85 4.33 -0.42 -5.99
CA ARG A 85 5.06 -1.14 -4.94
C ARG A 85 5.32 -2.61 -5.26
N THR A 86 4.58 -3.20 -6.20
CA THR A 86 4.72 -4.64 -6.50
C THR A 86 5.62 -4.90 -7.70
N CYS A 87 5.68 -3.97 -8.67
CA CYS A 87 6.49 -4.13 -9.89
C CYS A 87 7.16 -2.83 -10.31
N GLU A 88 8.09 -2.95 -11.25
CA GLU A 88 8.88 -1.85 -11.82
C GLU A 88 8.11 -1.05 -12.91
N VAL A 89 6.78 -0.95 -12.82
CA VAL A 89 6.00 -0.11 -13.76
C VAL A 89 6.20 1.36 -13.45
N GLY A 90 6.35 2.15 -14.52
CA GLY A 90 6.66 3.56 -14.47
C GLY A 90 7.96 3.90 -15.22
N ARG A 91 8.24 5.19 -15.33
CA ARG A 91 9.41 5.85 -15.95
C ARG A 91 9.28 7.34 -15.59
N THR A 92 9.93 8.23 -16.35
CA THR A 92 9.73 9.67 -16.23
C THR A 92 8.26 10.05 -16.40
N LYS A 93 7.90 11.23 -15.89
CA LYS A 93 6.55 11.76 -16.03
C LYS A 93 6.16 11.92 -17.49
N GLU A 94 7.07 12.44 -18.31
CA GLU A 94 6.86 12.68 -19.74
C GLU A 94 6.56 11.38 -20.49
N TYR A 95 7.26 10.28 -20.15
CA TYR A 95 6.96 8.98 -20.74
C TYR A 95 5.57 8.50 -20.32
N LYS A 96 5.22 8.58 -19.03
CA LYS A 96 3.92 8.13 -18.52
C LYS A 96 2.75 8.91 -19.14
N GLU A 97 2.97 10.15 -19.56
CA GLU A 97 1.99 11.01 -20.25
C GLU A 97 1.93 10.77 -21.77
N SER A 98 2.85 9.98 -22.34
CA SER A 98 2.79 9.55 -23.76
C SER A 98 1.80 8.40 -23.96
N ASP A 99 1.30 8.21 -25.18
CA ASP A 99 0.39 7.11 -25.51
C ASP A 99 1.00 5.74 -25.20
N GLU A 100 2.29 5.56 -25.52
CA GLU A 100 3.04 4.32 -25.25
C GLU A 100 3.20 4.10 -23.74
N GLY A 101 3.58 5.14 -23.01
CA GLY A 101 3.78 5.02 -21.57
C GLY A 101 2.47 4.81 -20.83
N TYR A 102 1.39 5.49 -21.22
CA TYR A 102 0.06 5.27 -20.66
C TYR A 102 -0.40 3.83 -20.85
N LYS A 103 -0.29 3.28 -22.08
CA LYS A 103 -0.60 1.86 -22.35
C LYS A 103 0.25 0.92 -21.49
N SER A 104 1.50 1.28 -21.25
CA SER A 104 2.42 0.45 -20.47
C SER A 104 2.05 0.33 -18.99
N ILE A 105 1.26 1.27 -18.44
CA ILE A 105 0.81 1.26 -17.04
C ILE A 105 -0.16 0.09 -16.77
N PHE A 106 -0.88 -0.36 -17.80
CA PHE A 106 -1.87 -1.43 -17.70
C PHE A 106 -1.28 -2.84 -17.86
N VAL A 107 0.04 -2.95 -17.96
CA VAL A 107 0.74 -4.23 -18.12
C VAL A 107 1.71 -4.40 -16.94
N PRO A 108 1.59 -5.49 -16.15
CA PRO A 108 2.53 -5.78 -15.09
C PRO A 108 3.97 -5.82 -15.62
N ARG A 109 4.90 -5.22 -14.88
CA ARG A 109 6.33 -5.26 -15.18
C ARG A 109 7.04 -6.26 -14.26
N LYS A 110 8.36 -6.30 -14.37
CA LYS A 110 9.21 -7.11 -13.49
C LYS A 110 8.84 -6.85 -12.03
N LEU A 111 8.62 -7.93 -11.29
CA LEU A 111 8.27 -7.84 -9.88
C LEU A 111 9.45 -7.31 -9.08
N ARG A 112 9.15 -6.47 -8.09
CA ARG A 112 10.15 -6.00 -7.14
C ARG A 112 10.51 -7.13 -6.19
N THR A 113 11.76 -7.18 -5.80
CA THR A 113 12.26 -8.09 -4.76
C THR A 113 12.78 -7.26 -3.58
N PRO A 114 12.76 -7.82 -2.36
CA PRO A 114 13.36 -7.16 -1.20
C PRO A 114 14.84 -6.84 -1.44
N ALA A 115 15.61 -7.81 -1.94
CA ALA A 115 17.02 -7.64 -2.31
C ALA A 115 17.24 -6.54 -3.36
N GLY A 116 16.46 -6.53 -4.45
CA GLY A 116 16.60 -5.49 -5.48
C GLY A 116 16.22 -4.10 -4.98
N THR A 117 15.32 -4.01 -4.00
CA THR A 117 14.98 -2.73 -3.35
C THR A 117 16.09 -2.27 -2.41
N ALA A 118 16.69 -3.19 -1.65
CA ALA A 118 17.87 -2.91 -0.84
C ALA A 118 19.05 -2.40 -1.69
N GLU A 119 19.37 -3.10 -2.79
CA GLU A 119 20.41 -2.70 -3.73
C GLU A 119 20.17 -1.29 -4.30
N GLU A 120 18.95 -1.00 -4.74
CA GLU A 120 18.57 0.31 -5.27
C GLU A 120 18.70 1.41 -4.22
N ILE A 121 18.29 1.14 -2.97
CA ILE A 121 18.44 2.11 -1.89
C ILE A 121 19.93 2.35 -1.59
N CYS A 122 20.74 1.30 -1.51
CA CYS A 122 22.19 1.42 -1.35
C CYS A 122 22.83 2.24 -2.47
N ALA A 123 22.40 2.02 -3.72
CA ALA A 123 22.86 2.81 -4.88
C ALA A 123 22.45 4.29 -4.77
N GLN A 124 21.21 4.58 -4.33
CA GLN A 124 20.75 5.95 -4.10
C GLN A 124 21.52 6.64 -2.98
N PHE A 125 21.79 5.94 -1.87
CA PHE A 125 22.62 6.46 -0.78
C PHE A 125 24.05 6.76 -1.26
N ALA A 126 24.66 5.85 -2.01
CA ALA A 126 26.00 6.06 -2.57
C ALA A 126 26.03 7.29 -3.50
N SER A 127 25.03 7.44 -4.36
CA SER A 127 24.90 8.61 -5.24
C SER A 127 24.71 9.90 -4.45
N ALA A 128 23.84 9.90 -3.43
CA ALA A 128 23.60 11.05 -2.56
C ALA A 128 24.88 11.46 -1.80
N LEU A 129 25.60 10.50 -1.21
CA LEU A 129 26.87 10.72 -0.52
C LEU A 129 27.91 11.37 -1.45
N CYS A 130 28.05 10.89 -2.68
CA CYS A 130 28.93 11.49 -3.69
C CYS A 130 28.54 12.95 -3.98
N SER A 131 27.25 13.23 -4.21
CA SER A 131 26.77 14.59 -4.50
C SER A 131 26.97 15.57 -3.32
N VAL A 132 26.78 15.10 -2.09
CA VAL A 132 27.03 15.88 -0.88
C VAL A 132 28.52 16.17 -0.75
N LEU A 133 29.38 15.17 -1.00
CA LEU A 133 30.82 15.33 -0.98
C LEU A 133 31.28 16.37 -2.00
N GLU A 134 30.79 16.31 -3.25
CA GLU A 134 31.06 17.30 -4.30
C GLU A 134 30.64 18.71 -3.87
N THR A 135 29.44 18.85 -3.30
CA THR A 135 28.91 20.13 -2.81
C THR A 135 29.77 20.69 -1.67
N VAL A 136 30.17 19.85 -0.71
CA VAL A 136 31.05 20.22 0.40
C VAL A 136 32.43 20.66 -0.11
N ILE A 137 32.98 19.94 -1.10
CA ILE A 137 34.24 20.31 -1.76
C ILE A 137 34.11 21.68 -2.44
N GLU A 138 32.99 21.95 -3.13
CA GLU A 138 32.80 23.22 -3.83
C GLU A 138 32.58 24.40 -2.87
N LEU A 139 31.79 24.23 -1.81
CA LEU A 139 31.65 25.20 -0.73
C LEU A 139 33.00 25.50 -0.08
N ARG A 140 33.81 24.46 0.14
CA ARG A 140 35.19 24.62 0.66
C ARG A 140 36.08 25.41 -0.30
N LYS A 141 36.00 25.18 -1.62
CA LYS A 141 36.74 25.99 -2.62
C LYS A 141 36.31 27.47 -2.57
N LYS A 142 35.02 27.75 -2.38
CA LYS A 142 34.48 29.12 -2.24
C LYS A 142 34.95 29.79 -0.95
N LEU A 143 34.92 29.09 0.18
CA LEU A 143 35.37 29.60 1.49
C LEU A 143 36.88 29.85 1.57
N ARG A 144 37.71 29.09 0.83
CA ARG A 144 39.17 29.35 0.72
C ARG A 144 39.51 30.72 0.14
N LYS A 145 38.60 31.37 -0.60
CA LYS A 145 38.82 32.75 -1.08
C LYS A 145 38.80 33.78 0.06
N TRP A 146 38.30 33.42 1.25
CA TRP A 146 37.94 34.38 2.32
C TRP A 146 38.71 34.21 3.66
N GLY A 147 39.68 33.28 3.79
CA GLY A 147 40.42 33.14 5.06
C GLY A 147 41.77 32.42 4.97
N THR A 148 42.80 33.03 5.58
CA THR A 148 44.15 32.48 5.79
C THR A 148 44.17 31.47 6.95
N GLY A 149 44.83 30.33 6.75
CA GLY A 149 45.53 29.63 7.84
C GLY A 149 45.06 28.24 8.32
N ILE A 150 43.90 27.71 7.91
CA ILE A 150 43.50 26.35 8.35
C ILE A 150 43.97 25.30 7.33
N GLN A 151 44.91 24.44 7.75
CA GLN A 151 45.40 23.32 6.93
C GLN A 151 44.30 22.27 6.79
N ALA A 152 43.83 22.11 5.57
CA ALA A 152 42.54 21.51 5.33
C ALA A 152 42.71 20.02 4.97
N LYS A 153 42.01 19.12 5.68
CA LYS A 153 42.10 17.66 5.52
C LYS A 153 41.93 17.19 4.06
N PRO A 154 42.75 16.26 3.54
CA PRO A 154 42.60 15.70 2.20
C PRO A 154 41.23 15.03 2.02
N GLU A 155 40.75 15.00 0.78
CA GLU A 155 39.44 14.45 0.41
C GLU A 155 39.27 12.99 0.82
N SER A 156 40.33 12.19 0.68
CA SER A 156 40.39 10.81 1.16
C SER A 156 40.16 10.69 2.66
N GLU A 157 40.64 11.64 3.46
CA GLU A 157 40.43 11.65 4.91
C GLU A 157 39.00 12.05 5.28
N VAL A 158 38.38 12.98 4.54
CA VAL A 158 36.96 13.34 4.74
C VAL A 158 36.06 12.16 4.38
N LYS A 159 36.35 11.47 3.26
CA LYS A 159 35.62 10.27 2.86
C LYS A 159 35.72 9.17 3.91
N ALA A 160 36.92 8.89 4.41
CA ALA A 160 37.14 7.90 5.46
C ALA A 160 36.43 8.26 6.78
N ILE A 161 36.34 9.55 7.14
CA ILE A 161 35.58 10.00 8.31
C ILE A 161 34.07 9.74 8.12
N LEU A 162 33.53 10.05 6.94
CA LEU A 162 32.11 9.83 6.64
C LEU A 162 31.77 8.34 6.57
N GLU A 163 32.62 7.53 5.95
CA GLU A 163 32.48 6.06 5.91
C GLU A 163 32.51 5.48 7.33
N LYS A 164 33.46 5.92 8.18
CA LYS A 164 33.52 5.50 9.58
C LYS A 164 32.30 5.95 10.39
N GLN A 165 31.83 7.18 10.20
CA GLN A 165 30.63 7.67 10.88
C GLN A 165 29.39 6.87 10.47
N LEU A 166 29.29 6.46 9.21
CA LEU A 166 28.23 5.60 8.72
C LEU A 166 28.31 4.20 9.38
N GLU A 167 29.49 3.59 9.45
CA GLU A 167 29.69 2.32 10.16
C GLU A 167 29.33 2.41 11.65
N ASP A 168 29.77 3.49 12.33
CA ASP A 168 29.46 3.75 13.74
C ASP A 168 27.95 3.94 13.97
N LEU A 169 27.24 4.59 13.02
CA LEU A 169 25.79 4.76 13.06
C LEU A 169 25.03 3.44 12.87
N LEU A 170 25.54 2.55 12.03
CA LEU A 170 24.93 1.24 11.76
C LEU A 170 25.10 0.26 12.94
N ARG A 171 26.06 0.48 13.85
CA ARG A 171 26.30 -0.32 15.08
C ARG A 171 26.39 -1.83 14.82
N GLY A 172 26.92 -2.23 13.66
CA GLY A 172 27.03 -3.63 13.25
C GLY A 172 25.76 -4.24 12.62
N SER A 173 24.68 -3.45 12.49
CA SER A 173 23.52 -3.82 11.67
C SER A 173 23.86 -3.64 10.19
N THR A 174 23.26 -4.44 9.32
CA THR A 174 23.42 -4.19 7.89
C THR A 174 22.67 -2.91 7.49
N ILE A 175 23.06 -2.30 6.36
CA ILE A 175 22.37 -1.10 5.85
C ILE A 175 20.90 -1.42 5.59
N GLU A 176 20.60 -2.63 5.14
CA GLU A 176 19.25 -3.10 4.88
C GLU A 176 18.39 -3.12 6.14
N ASP A 177 18.91 -3.70 7.24
CA ASP A 177 18.22 -3.77 8.53
C ASP A 177 18.04 -2.38 9.17
N ALA A 178 19.01 -1.48 8.99
CA ALA A 178 18.94 -0.12 9.49
C ALA A 178 17.91 0.75 8.73
N ILE A 179 17.65 0.45 7.46
CA ILE A 179 16.75 1.24 6.61
C ILE A 179 15.32 0.71 6.71
N ASN A 180 15.15 -0.60 6.49
CA ASN A 180 13.85 -1.24 6.53
C ASN A 180 14.01 -2.71 6.93
N PRO A 181 13.64 -3.07 8.19
CA PRO A 181 13.83 -4.42 8.71
C PRO A 181 13.05 -5.49 7.91
N LEU A 182 11.99 -5.10 7.20
CA LEU A 182 11.13 -6.00 6.41
C LEU A 182 11.81 -6.48 5.11
N LEU A 183 12.88 -5.83 4.65
CA LEU A 183 13.60 -6.25 3.44
C LEU A 183 14.43 -7.53 3.65
N GLY A 184 14.77 -7.83 4.90
CA GLY A 184 15.61 -8.97 5.28
C GLY A 184 14.89 -10.02 6.13
N VAL A 185 13.56 -10.09 6.11
CA VAL A 185 12.80 -11.13 6.82
C VAL A 185 12.75 -12.40 5.98
N GLU A 186 13.21 -13.52 6.53
CA GLU A 186 13.18 -14.80 5.82
C GLU A 186 11.74 -15.28 5.60
N GLY A 187 11.44 -15.72 4.38
CA GLY A 187 10.10 -16.21 4.03
C GLY A 187 9.03 -15.13 3.84
N PHE A 188 9.38 -13.84 3.96
CA PHE A 188 8.45 -12.72 3.78
C PHE A 188 8.95 -11.78 2.67
N ASN A 189 8.12 -11.52 1.68
CA ASN A 189 8.38 -10.55 0.62
C ASN A 189 7.45 -9.35 0.77
N VAL A 190 7.97 -8.24 1.30
CA VAL A 190 7.18 -7.03 1.55
C VAL A 190 6.46 -6.47 0.32
N HIS A 191 6.89 -6.76 -0.91
CA HIS A 191 6.24 -6.29 -2.14
C HIS A 191 5.06 -7.17 -2.59
N GLN A 192 4.99 -8.40 -2.09
CA GLN A 192 3.96 -9.39 -2.42
C GLN A 192 3.02 -9.65 -1.24
N ASP A 193 3.56 -9.63 -0.02
CA ASP A 193 2.87 -9.94 1.23
C ASP A 193 2.34 -8.69 1.93
N THR A 194 2.18 -7.59 1.18
CA THR A 194 1.43 -6.39 1.58
C THR A 194 0.23 -6.23 0.64
N PRO A 195 -0.86 -6.98 0.84
CA PRO A 195 -2.00 -6.99 -0.09
C PRO A 195 -2.60 -5.59 -0.25
N MET A 196 -3.06 -5.27 -1.47
CA MET A 196 -3.69 -3.97 -1.77
C MET A 196 -4.86 -3.68 -0.85
N GLU A 197 -4.88 -2.47 -0.30
CA GLU A 197 -6.02 -1.98 0.45
C GLU A 197 -7.18 -1.65 -0.54
N ILE A 198 -8.27 -2.42 -0.41
CA ILE A 198 -9.41 -2.41 -1.35
C ILE A 198 -10.27 -1.15 -1.20
N LEU A 199 -10.41 -0.61 0.00
CA LEU A 199 -11.26 0.55 0.29
C LEU A 199 -10.82 1.78 -0.51
N HIS A 200 -9.56 2.17 -0.42
CA HIS A 200 -9.05 3.38 -1.06
C HIS A 200 -8.76 3.16 -2.54
N THR A 201 -8.29 1.97 -2.91
CA THR A 201 -7.88 1.69 -4.29
C THR A 201 -9.06 1.36 -5.20
N VAL A 202 -9.95 0.48 -4.73
CA VAL A 202 -11.07 -0.01 -5.54
C VAL A 202 -12.35 0.77 -5.23
N LEU A 203 -12.79 0.81 -3.96
CA LEU A 203 -14.10 1.36 -3.62
C LEU A 203 -14.16 2.90 -3.70
N LEU A 204 -13.21 3.59 -3.08
CA LEU A 204 -13.11 5.05 -3.09
C LEU A 204 -12.30 5.58 -4.28
N GLY A 205 -11.62 4.69 -5.01
CA GLY A 205 -10.97 4.98 -6.29
C GLY A 205 -11.90 4.63 -7.44
N VAL A 206 -11.65 3.48 -8.09
CA VAL A 206 -12.33 3.04 -9.32
C VAL A 206 -13.86 3.17 -9.23
N VAL A 207 -14.47 2.56 -8.21
CA VAL A 207 -15.94 2.50 -8.09
C VAL A 207 -16.53 3.89 -7.87
N LYS A 208 -15.94 4.71 -7.00
CA LYS A 208 -16.40 6.09 -6.75
C LYS A 208 -16.41 6.95 -8.00
N TYR A 209 -15.33 6.91 -8.79
CA TYR A 209 -15.24 7.73 -10.01
C TYR A 209 -16.16 7.19 -11.11
N PHE A 210 -16.27 5.87 -11.23
CA PHE A 210 -17.17 5.25 -12.20
C PHE A 210 -18.65 5.48 -11.84
N TRP A 211 -18.98 5.51 -10.55
CA TRP A 211 -20.27 5.98 -10.03
C TRP A 211 -20.53 7.44 -10.41
N GLY A 212 -19.57 8.34 -10.19
CA GLY A 212 -19.72 9.74 -10.58
C GLY A 212 -20.04 9.91 -12.08
N GLN A 213 -19.35 9.15 -12.93
CA GLN A 213 -19.62 9.14 -14.37
C GLN A 213 -21.01 8.56 -14.70
N SER A 214 -21.43 7.50 -13.99
CA SER A 214 -22.74 6.88 -14.18
C SER A 214 -23.87 7.82 -13.79
N VAL A 215 -23.74 8.52 -12.66
CA VAL A 215 -24.67 9.55 -12.20
C VAL A 215 -24.80 10.67 -13.22
N TYR A 216 -23.67 11.20 -13.72
CA TYR A 216 -23.69 12.24 -14.74
C TYR A 216 -24.47 11.81 -15.99
N LEU A 217 -24.30 10.56 -16.45
CA LEU A 217 -25.02 10.04 -17.60
C LEU A 217 -26.52 9.87 -17.33
N LEU A 218 -26.89 9.38 -16.14
CA LEU A 218 -28.29 9.25 -15.72
C LEU A 218 -29.00 10.60 -15.67
N GLU A 219 -28.34 11.62 -15.10
CA GLU A 219 -28.89 12.98 -15.04
C GLU A 219 -29.05 13.60 -16.43
N LYS A 220 -28.03 13.46 -17.28
CA LYS A 220 -28.08 13.97 -18.65
C LYS A 220 -29.19 13.34 -19.49
N ALA A 221 -29.54 12.09 -19.21
CA ALA A 221 -30.61 11.37 -19.88
C ALA A 221 -31.98 11.50 -19.19
N GLU A 222 -32.07 12.25 -18.08
CA GLU A 222 -33.29 12.38 -17.26
C GLU A 222 -33.82 11.01 -16.73
N LEU A 223 -32.90 10.06 -16.47
CA LEU A 223 -33.22 8.69 -16.03
C LEU A 223 -33.04 8.47 -14.52
N SER A 224 -32.75 9.53 -13.75
CA SER A 224 -32.50 9.45 -12.31
C SER A 224 -33.66 8.82 -11.53
N ASP A 225 -34.91 9.16 -11.86
CA ASP A 225 -36.10 8.63 -11.19
C ASP A 225 -36.27 7.13 -11.46
N ILE A 226 -36.02 6.70 -12.70
CA ILE A 226 -36.07 5.29 -13.08
C ILE A 226 -34.97 4.50 -12.35
N PHE A 227 -33.76 5.06 -12.26
CA PHE A 227 -32.68 4.46 -11.49
C PHE A 227 -33.05 4.32 -10.00
N GLN A 228 -33.64 5.36 -9.40
CA GLN A 228 -34.06 5.32 -8.00
C GLN A 228 -35.14 4.25 -7.75
N MET A 229 -36.16 4.17 -8.61
CA MET A 229 -37.20 3.14 -8.52
C MET A 229 -36.61 1.73 -8.63
N ARG A 230 -35.66 1.52 -9.56
CA ARG A 230 -34.97 0.22 -9.69
C ARG A 230 -34.16 -0.11 -8.45
N LEU A 231 -33.40 0.84 -7.93
CA LEU A 231 -32.59 0.66 -6.72
C LEU A 231 -33.47 0.37 -5.50
N ASP A 232 -34.69 0.90 -5.45
CA ASP A 232 -35.60 0.59 -4.36
C ASP A 232 -36.26 -0.80 -4.51
N SER A 233 -36.44 -1.27 -5.75
CA SER A 233 -37.07 -2.55 -6.07
C SER A 233 -36.19 -3.79 -5.92
N ILE A 234 -34.87 -3.64 -5.77
CA ILE A 234 -33.98 -4.81 -5.64
C ILE A 234 -34.14 -5.48 -4.28
N GLU A 235 -33.98 -6.81 -4.26
CA GLU A 235 -33.86 -7.57 -3.02
C GLU A 235 -32.52 -7.22 -2.33
N LYS A 236 -32.57 -6.87 -1.04
CA LYS A 236 -31.43 -6.33 -0.28
C LYS A 236 -30.91 -7.33 0.75
N ASP A 237 -31.63 -8.42 1.00
CA ASP A 237 -31.27 -9.45 1.99
C ASP A 237 -29.91 -10.12 1.69
N GLY A 238 -29.50 -10.16 0.41
CA GLY A 238 -28.20 -10.67 -0.02
C GLY A 238 -27.04 -9.68 0.12
N LEU A 239 -27.25 -8.44 0.57
CA LEU A 239 -26.20 -7.43 0.67
C LEU A 239 -25.76 -7.25 2.13
N ASN A 240 -24.45 -7.37 2.37
CA ASN A 240 -23.90 -7.04 3.69
C ASN A 240 -24.17 -5.57 4.03
N ALA A 241 -24.78 -5.33 5.20
CA ALA A 241 -25.21 -4.03 5.69
C ALA A 241 -24.14 -2.91 5.58
N PRO A 242 -24.56 -1.63 5.44
CA PRO A 242 -25.92 -1.11 5.56
C PRO A 242 -26.77 -1.29 4.31
N CYS A 243 -28.07 -1.43 4.54
CA CYS A 243 -29.09 -1.54 3.50
C CYS A 243 -29.00 -0.36 2.53
N LEU A 244 -29.03 -0.65 1.22
CA LEU A 244 -29.07 0.35 0.15
C LEU A 244 -30.41 1.10 0.21
N ASN A 245 -30.44 2.20 0.96
CA ASN A 245 -31.57 3.12 0.95
C ASN A 245 -31.49 3.96 -0.34
N ALA A 246 -32.44 3.74 -1.25
CA ALA A 246 -32.40 4.36 -2.58
C ALA A 246 -32.45 5.90 -2.50
N ASP A 247 -33.31 6.43 -1.63
CA ASP A 247 -33.45 7.87 -1.41
C ASP A 247 -32.13 8.49 -0.92
N TYR A 248 -31.47 7.88 0.06
CA TYR A 248 -30.17 8.33 0.56
C TYR A 248 -29.09 8.28 -0.54
N ILE A 249 -29.01 7.19 -1.30
CA ILE A 249 -28.01 7.04 -2.37
C ILE A 249 -28.19 8.13 -3.43
N CYS A 250 -29.43 8.36 -3.88
CA CYS A 250 -29.74 9.36 -4.90
C CYS A 250 -29.56 10.79 -4.39
N HIS A 251 -29.98 11.08 -3.15
CA HIS A 251 -29.85 12.41 -2.55
C HIS A 251 -28.39 12.77 -2.24
N TYR A 252 -27.61 11.82 -1.71
CA TYR A 252 -26.22 12.02 -1.27
C TYR A 252 -25.18 11.40 -2.22
N LYS A 253 -25.50 11.31 -3.52
CA LYS A 253 -24.65 10.66 -4.55
C LYS A 253 -23.19 11.09 -4.58
N GLY A 254 -22.87 12.32 -4.15
CA GLY A 254 -21.49 12.84 -4.06
C GLY A 254 -20.79 12.64 -2.70
N ARG A 255 -21.49 12.14 -1.67
CA ARG A 255 -21.00 12.00 -0.29
C ARG A 255 -21.02 10.56 0.22
N LEU A 256 -21.06 9.60 -0.71
CA LEU A 256 -21.05 8.19 -0.38
C LEU A 256 -19.67 7.76 0.16
N ILE A 257 -19.69 6.74 1.01
CA ILE A 257 -18.50 6.15 1.63
C ILE A 257 -18.32 4.70 1.16
N GLY A 258 -17.19 4.09 1.50
CA GLY A 258 -16.81 2.77 0.96
C GLY A 258 -17.87 1.67 1.10
N LYS A 259 -18.59 1.62 2.22
CA LYS A 259 -19.68 0.65 2.41
C LYS A 259 -20.80 0.81 1.37
N HIS A 260 -21.16 2.05 1.00
CA HIS A 260 -22.16 2.30 -0.05
C HIS A 260 -21.64 1.87 -1.41
N PHE A 261 -20.39 2.20 -1.74
CA PHE A 261 -19.77 1.80 -3.00
C PHE A 261 -19.61 0.28 -3.12
N LYS A 262 -19.32 -0.41 -2.01
CA LYS A 262 -19.28 -1.87 -1.97
C LYS A 262 -20.63 -2.46 -2.37
N SER A 263 -21.71 -2.03 -1.72
CA SER A 263 -23.06 -2.52 -2.02
C SER A 263 -23.52 -2.11 -3.42
N LEU A 264 -23.25 -0.87 -3.84
CA LEU A 264 -23.60 -0.39 -5.18
C LEU A 264 -22.91 -1.21 -6.27
N ALA A 265 -21.59 -1.44 -6.15
CA ALA A 265 -20.84 -2.18 -7.15
C ALA A 265 -21.50 -3.53 -7.47
N GLN A 266 -22.01 -4.24 -6.47
CA GLN A 266 -22.66 -5.55 -6.62
C GLN A 266 -23.96 -5.50 -7.43
N VAL A 267 -24.69 -4.39 -7.39
CA VAL A 267 -26.04 -4.29 -7.96
C VAL A 267 -26.11 -3.45 -9.22
N MET A 268 -25.12 -2.59 -9.45
CA MET A 268 -25.10 -1.64 -10.57
C MET A 268 -25.39 -2.25 -11.95
N PRO A 269 -24.84 -3.43 -12.33
CA PRO A 269 -25.14 -4.04 -13.63
C PRO A 269 -26.64 -4.28 -13.87
N PHE A 270 -27.39 -4.65 -12.83
CA PHE A 270 -28.83 -4.90 -12.92
C PHE A 270 -29.62 -3.60 -12.96
N LEU A 271 -29.18 -2.58 -12.23
CA LEU A 271 -29.89 -1.29 -12.13
C LEU A 271 -29.86 -0.53 -13.44
N ILE A 272 -28.72 -0.53 -14.14
CA ILE A 272 -28.51 0.31 -15.33
C ILE A 272 -28.79 -0.42 -16.64
N GLN A 273 -29.31 -1.65 -16.59
CA GLN A 273 -29.29 -2.64 -17.67
C GLN A 273 -29.78 -2.15 -19.05
N ASP A 274 -30.52 -1.09 -19.17
CA ASP A 274 -31.13 -0.62 -20.42
C ASP A 274 -31.32 0.90 -20.32
N LEU A 275 -30.67 1.50 -19.30
CA LEU A 275 -30.67 2.93 -19.02
C LEU A 275 -29.43 3.61 -19.59
N LEU A 276 -28.28 2.93 -19.50
CA LEU A 276 -26.99 3.49 -19.89
C LEU A 276 -26.38 2.74 -21.07
N LEU A 277 -25.42 3.38 -21.73
CA LEU A 277 -24.66 2.80 -22.84
C LEU A 277 -24.06 1.43 -22.46
N ARG A 278 -24.05 0.50 -23.42
CA ARG A 278 -23.51 -0.85 -23.22
C ARG A 278 -22.08 -0.85 -22.63
N MET A 279 -21.24 0.08 -23.05
CA MET A 279 -19.89 0.25 -22.51
C MET A 279 -19.86 0.53 -20.99
N VAL A 280 -20.84 1.26 -20.46
CA VAL A 280 -20.95 1.55 -19.02
C VAL A 280 -21.39 0.30 -18.26
N LEU A 281 -22.35 -0.44 -18.83
CA LEU A 281 -22.79 -1.74 -18.30
C LEU A 281 -21.64 -2.76 -18.26
N ASP A 282 -20.87 -2.88 -19.34
CA ASP A 282 -19.72 -3.79 -19.42
C ASP A 282 -18.63 -3.38 -18.41
N GLY A 283 -18.45 -2.07 -18.19
CA GLY A 283 -17.55 -1.54 -17.15
C GLY A 283 -17.97 -1.95 -15.74
N TRP A 284 -19.26 -1.79 -15.39
CA TRP A 284 -19.77 -2.22 -14.08
C TRP A 284 -19.70 -3.74 -13.90
N THR A 285 -19.99 -4.48 -14.96
CA THR A 285 -19.88 -5.95 -14.96
C THR A 285 -18.44 -6.38 -14.71
N SER A 286 -17.46 -5.70 -15.33
CA SER A 286 -16.04 -5.96 -15.11
C SER A 286 -15.61 -5.66 -13.67
N ILE A 287 -16.12 -4.58 -13.08
CA ILE A 287 -15.88 -4.25 -11.66
C ILE A 287 -16.42 -5.36 -10.75
N VAL A 288 -17.62 -5.88 -11.00
CA VAL A 288 -18.18 -7.00 -10.19
C VAL A 288 -17.37 -8.28 -10.35
N LEU A 289 -16.95 -8.61 -11.57
CA LEU A 289 -16.24 -9.86 -11.84
C LEU A 289 -14.82 -9.87 -11.26
N THR A 290 -14.15 -8.71 -11.23
CA THR A 290 -12.80 -8.54 -10.67
C THR A 290 -12.77 -8.46 -9.15
N GLN A 291 -13.92 -8.33 -8.51
CA GLN A 291 -14.01 -8.41 -7.05
C GLN A 291 -13.83 -9.85 -6.59
N ASP A 292 -12.74 -10.07 -5.85
CA ASP A 292 -12.42 -11.29 -5.11
C ASP A 292 -13.60 -11.73 -4.21
N ASN A 293 -13.67 -13.02 -3.87
CA ASN A 293 -14.72 -13.61 -3.03
C ASN A 293 -14.82 -12.94 -1.64
N SER A 294 -13.84 -12.11 -1.27
CA SER A 294 -13.87 -11.24 -0.09
C SER A 294 -14.88 -10.08 -0.16
N ILE A 295 -15.36 -9.73 -1.36
CA ILE A 295 -16.36 -8.68 -1.60
C ILE A 295 -17.71 -9.28 -2.06
N ARG A 296 -17.70 -10.42 -2.74
CA ARG A 296 -18.92 -11.13 -3.15
C ARG A 296 -19.65 -11.66 -1.92
N VAL A 297 -20.95 -11.39 -1.81
CA VAL A 297 -21.80 -12.17 -0.93
C VAL A 297 -22.18 -13.44 -1.70
N ASN A 298 -22.12 -14.60 -1.04
CA ASN A 298 -22.75 -15.80 -1.57
C ASN A 298 -24.24 -15.50 -1.68
N VAL A 299 -24.70 -15.20 -2.89
CA VAL A 299 -26.12 -15.25 -3.22
C VAL A 299 -26.50 -16.72 -3.09
N LYS A 300 -27.22 -17.05 -2.02
CA LYS A 300 -27.90 -18.34 -1.89
C LYS A 300 -29.14 -18.34 -2.75
#